data_AF-A0A084SYF5-F1
#
_entry.id   AF-A0A084SYF5-F1
#
_cell.length_a   1.000
_cell.length_b   1.000
_cell.length_c   1.000
_cell.angle_alpha   90.00
_cell.angle_beta   90.00
_cell.angle_gamma   90.00
#
_symmetry.space_group_name_H-M   'P 1'
#
loop_
_entity.id
_entity.type
_entity.pdbx_description
1 polymer ?
#
loop_
_entity_poly.entity_id
_entity_poly.type
_entity_poly.pdbx_seq_one_letter_code
_entity_poly.pdbx_strand_id
1 'polypeptide(L)'
;RQDAVLVGIAGTVTTLFTVRHAIDPYDAARVQGGTLTLAELEALADQMCRMPLAERQKLPGLQPKRADVIPAGALILLESLRALGLERCRVSDRGLRWGLLAYRFGAPQS
;
A
#
# COMPACT_ATOMS: atom_id res chain seq x y z
N ARG A 1 9.37 -25.06 -2.11
CA ARG A 1 9.14 -23.73 -1.51
C ARG A 1 7.63 -23.56 -1.47
N GLN A 2 7.00 -23.31 -0.32
CA GLN A 2 5.60 -22.88 -0.31
C GLN A 2 5.49 -21.55 -1.05
N ASP A 3 4.45 -21.37 -1.86
CA ASP A 3 4.16 -20.12 -2.56
C ASP A 3 3.84 -19.03 -1.52
N ALA A 4 4.88 -18.32 -1.07
CA ALA A 4 4.74 -17.25 -0.11
C ALA A 4 4.06 -16.05 -0.78
N VAL A 5 3.08 -15.46 -0.10
CA VAL A 5 2.39 -14.26 -0.57
C VAL A 5 2.60 -13.14 0.45
N LEU A 6 3.08 -12.00 -0.02
CA LEU A 6 3.11 -10.78 0.79
C LEU A 6 1.77 -10.07 0.67
N VAL A 7 1.11 -9.85 1.81
CA VAL A 7 -0.08 -9.02 1.91
C VAL A 7 0.28 -7.78 2.73
N GLY A 8 0.34 -6.64 2.07
CA GLY A 8 0.45 -5.34 2.73
C GLY A 8 -0.90 -4.93 3.31
N ILE A 9 -0.88 -4.46 4.55
CA ILE A 9 -2.04 -3.84 5.21
C ILE A 9 -1.78 -2.37 5.56
N ALA A 10 -2.86 -1.65 5.86
CA ALA A 10 -2.84 -0.29 6.40
C ALA A 10 -2.37 0.80 5.41
N GLY A 11 -2.01 1.96 5.94
CA GLY A 11 -1.94 3.19 5.17
C GLY A 11 -0.88 3.22 4.07
N THR A 12 0.31 2.65 4.26
CA THR A 12 1.42 2.82 3.30
C THR A 12 1.10 2.15 1.98
N VAL A 13 0.81 0.84 2.03
CA VAL A 13 0.49 0.04 0.85
C VAL A 13 -0.77 0.54 0.12
N THR A 14 -1.81 0.94 0.88
CA THR A 14 -3.04 1.47 0.30
C THR A 14 -2.81 2.81 -0.38
N THR A 15 -2.01 3.70 0.22
CA THR A 15 -1.65 4.98 -0.40
C THR A 15 -0.79 4.84 -1.65
N LEU A 16 0.19 3.92 -1.65
CA LEU A 16 1.00 3.66 -2.85
C LEU A 16 0.12 3.14 -3.99
N PHE A 17 -0.86 2.28 -3.66
CA PHE A 17 -1.83 1.79 -4.63
C PHE A 17 -2.75 2.91 -5.15
N THR A 18 -3.30 3.75 -4.29
CA THR A 18 -4.18 4.86 -4.73
C THR A 18 -3.42 5.88 -5.57
N VAL A 19 -2.17 6.22 -5.23
CA VAL A 19 -1.32 7.10 -6.04
C VAL A 19 -1.04 6.48 -7.41
N ARG A 20 -0.65 5.20 -7.44
CA ARG A 20 -0.35 4.46 -8.68
C ARG A 20 -1.51 4.43 -9.67
N HIS A 21 -2.73 4.32 -9.14
CA HIS A 21 -3.96 4.16 -9.92
C HIS A 21 -4.85 5.42 -9.94
N ALA A 22 -4.33 6.56 -9.46
CA ALA A 22 -5.05 7.83 -9.37
C ALA A 22 -6.46 7.69 -8.77
N ILE A 23 -6.58 6.97 -7.65
CA ILE A 23 -7.85 6.76 -6.95
C ILE A 23 -8.08 7.93 -5.99
N ASP A 24 -8.90 8.87 -6.43
CA ASP A 24 -9.36 10.02 -5.67
C ASP A 24 -10.80 10.39 -6.12
N PRO A 25 -11.82 10.37 -5.23
CA PRO A 25 -11.74 10.08 -3.79
C PRO A 25 -11.38 8.62 -3.48
N TYR A 26 -10.97 8.36 -2.23
CA TYR A 26 -10.62 7.02 -1.75
C TYR A 26 -11.80 6.04 -1.89
N ASP A 27 -11.54 4.88 -2.50
CA ASP A 27 -12.50 3.80 -2.71
C ASP A 27 -11.93 2.46 -2.19
N ALA A 28 -12.45 1.99 -1.06
CA ALA A 28 -11.99 0.77 -0.40
C ALA A 28 -12.22 -0.49 -1.26
N ALA A 29 -13.28 -0.53 -2.08
CA ALA A 29 -13.58 -1.68 -2.92
C ALA A 29 -12.57 -1.82 -4.07
N ARG A 30 -12.09 -0.69 -4.60
CA ARG A 30 -11.02 -0.68 -5.61
C ARG A 30 -9.65 -1.00 -5.04
N VAL A 31 -9.41 -0.64 -3.77
CA VAL A 31 -8.12 -0.86 -3.08
C VAL A 31 -7.99 -2.30 -2.57
N GLN A 32 -9.06 -2.84 -1.99
CA GLN A 32 -9.06 -4.18 -1.40
C GLN A 32 -8.78 -5.24 -2.46
N GLY A 33 -7.76 -6.07 -2.22
CA GLY A 33 -7.37 -7.14 -3.14
C GLY A 33 -6.54 -6.69 -4.34
N GLY A 34 -6.22 -5.39 -4.44
CA GLY A 34 -5.31 -4.83 -5.42
C GLY A 34 -3.92 -5.47 -5.35
N THR A 35 -3.10 -5.24 -6.38
CA THR A 35 -1.73 -5.76 -6.45
C THR A 35 -0.78 -4.68 -6.90
N LEU A 36 0.37 -4.59 -6.24
CA LEU A 36 1.52 -3.81 -6.70
C LEU A 36 2.64 -4.78 -7.06
N THR A 37 3.16 -4.66 -8.27
CA THR A 37 4.35 -5.40 -8.69
C THR A 37 5.63 -4.79 -8.12
N LEU A 38 6.72 -5.56 -8.09
CA LEU A 38 8.03 -5.07 -7.70
C LEU A 38 8.45 -3.86 -8.53
N ALA A 39 8.29 -3.92 -9.86
CA ALA A 39 8.63 -2.83 -10.77
C ALA A 39 7.81 -1.56 -10.50
N GLU A 40 6.52 -1.71 -10.19
CA GLU A 40 5.68 -0.56 -9.82
C GLU A 40 6.10 0.04 -8.49
N LEU A 41 6.48 -0.78 -7.51
CA LEU A 41 6.97 -0.29 -6.22
C LEU A 41 8.35 0.37 -6.34
N GLU A 42 9.22 -0.12 -7.21
CA GLU A 42 10.49 0.54 -7.53
C GLU A 42 10.25 1.93 -8.12
N ALA A 43 9.38 2.03 -9.14
CA ALA A 43 9.03 3.31 -9.75
C ALA A 43 8.37 4.27 -8.75
N LEU A 44 7.44 3.78 -7.91
CA LEU A 44 6.78 4.59 -6.90
C LEU A 44 7.76 5.05 -5.82
N ALA A 45 8.62 4.17 -5.30
CA ALA A 45 9.60 4.52 -4.28
C ALA A 45 10.56 5.59 -4.80
N ASP A 46 11.05 5.42 -6.03
CA ASP A 46 11.91 6.39 -6.70
C ASP A 46 11.21 7.76 -6.89
N GLN A 47 9.97 7.75 -7.41
CA GLN A 47 9.14 8.95 -7.54
C GLN A 47 8.95 9.65 -6.19
N MET A 48 8.60 8.92 -5.14
CA MET A 48 8.36 9.49 -3.81
C MET A 48 9.63 10.09 -3.20
N CYS A 49 10.79 9.49 -3.44
CA CYS A 49 12.08 9.98 -2.92
C CYS A 49 12.57 11.22 -3.66
N ARG A 50 12.32 11.32 -4.97
CA ARG A 50 12.76 12.46 -5.80
C ARG A 50 11.81 13.65 -5.72
N MET A 51 10.53 13.42 -5.45
CA MET A 51 9.52 14.47 -5.45
C MET A 51 9.60 15.35 -4.18
N PRO A 52 9.69 16.68 -4.31
CA PRO A 52 9.62 17.61 -3.18
C PRO A 52 8.34 17.42 -2.37
N LEU A 53 8.40 17.68 -1.05
CA LEU A 53 7.25 17.53 -0.16
C LEU A 53 6.02 18.31 -0.64
N ALA A 54 6.20 19.54 -1.10
CA ALA A 54 5.13 20.40 -1.58
C ALA A 54 4.42 19.86 -2.83
N GLU A 55 5.12 19.08 -3.66
CA GLU A 55 4.52 18.40 -4.82
C GLU A 55 3.84 17.10 -4.40
N ARG A 56 4.46 16.32 -3.51
CA ARG A 56 3.84 15.12 -2.93
C ARG A 56 2.49 15.42 -2.28
N GLN A 57 2.38 16.53 -1.57
CA GLN A 57 1.12 16.98 -0.94
C GLN A 57 -0.03 17.21 -1.92
N LYS A 58 0.25 17.30 -3.23
CA LYS A 58 -0.74 17.53 -4.29
C LYS A 58 -1.09 16.26 -5.07
N LEU A 59 -0.44 15.12 -4.77
CA LEU A 59 -0.68 13.87 -5.49
C LEU A 59 -2.07 13.30 -5.17
N PRO A 60 -2.89 12.98 -6.19
CA PRO A 60 -4.15 12.28 -5.99
C PRO A 60 -3.94 10.96 -5.24
N GLY A 61 -4.81 10.68 -4.27
CA GLY A 61 -4.73 9.47 -3.46
C GLY A 61 -3.69 9.49 -2.33
N LEU A 62 -2.89 10.58 -2.18
CA LEU A 62 -1.97 10.78 -1.06
C LEU A 62 -2.50 11.88 -0.13
N GLN A 63 -2.80 11.51 1.11
CA GLN A 63 -3.19 12.50 2.12
C GLN A 63 -2.01 13.43 2.43
N PRO A 64 -2.18 14.77 2.42
CA PRO A 64 -1.08 15.72 2.62
C PRO A 64 -0.29 15.51 3.92
N LYS A 65 -0.97 15.10 5.00
CA LYS A 65 -0.36 14.80 6.31
C LYS A 65 0.54 13.56 6.33
N ARG A 66 0.54 12.78 5.25
CA ARG A 66 1.37 11.58 5.10
C ARG A 66 2.45 11.77 4.04
N ALA A 67 2.47 12.93 3.37
CA ALA A 67 3.34 13.17 2.24
C ALA A 67 4.82 13.13 2.62
N ASP A 68 5.19 13.50 3.85
CA ASP A 68 6.54 13.49 4.38
C ASP A 68 7.06 12.07 4.66
N VAL A 69 6.22 11.20 5.24
CA VAL A 69 6.58 9.84 5.65
C VAL A 69 6.43 8.78 4.55
N ILE A 70 5.67 9.05 3.49
CA ILE A 70 5.38 8.04 2.46
C ILE A 70 6.63 7.47 1.74
N PRO A 71 7.72 8.22 1.47
CA PRO A 71 8.89 7.63 0.81
C PRO A 71 9.58 6.56 1.67
N ALA A 72 9.70 6.80 2.98
CA ALA A 72 10.26 5.82 3.90
C ALA A 72 9.42 4.54 3.92
N GLY A 73 8.09 4.69 3.95
CA GLY A 73 7.18 3.55 3.84
C GLY A 73 7.30 2.78 2.52
N ALA A 74 7.47 3.50 1.41
CA ALA A 74 7.67 2.89 0.09
C ALA A 74 8.95 2.05 0.03
N LEU A 75 10.06 2.58 0.56
CA LEU A 75 11.34 1.87 0.61
C LEU A 75 11.25 0.63 1.50
N ILE A 76 10.63 0.71 2.68
CA ILE A 76 10.45 -0.45 3.57
C ILE A 76 9.67 -1.56 2.85
N LEU A 77 8.57 -1.22 2.16
CA LEU A 77 7.77 -2.19 1.43
C LEU A 77 8.54 -2.81 0.26
N LEU A 78 9.28 -1.99 -0.49
CA LEU A 78 10.12 -2.43 -1.60
C LEU A 78 11.20 -3.41 -1.13
N GLU A 79 11.95 -3.05 -0.09
CA GLU A 79 13.01 -3.91 0.45
C GLU A 79 12.45 -5.18 1.09
N SER A 80 11.25 -5.13 1.66
CA SER A 80 10.55 -6.33 2.15
C SER A 80 10.26 -7.32 1.01
N LEU A 81 9.79 -6.84 -0.15
CA LEU A 81 9.58 -7.68 -1.34
C LEU A 81 10.88 -8.30 -1.83
N ARG A 82 11.94 -7.50 -1.95
CA ARG A 82 13.27 -7.95 -2.38
C ARG A 82 13.86 -8.99 -1.44
N ALA A 83 13.81 -8.73 -0.13
CA ALA A 83 14.32 -9.64 0.89
C ALA A 83 13.57 -10.98 0.91
N LEU A 84 12.28 -10.98 0.59
CA LEU A 84 11.48 -12.19 0.48
C LEU A 84 11.60 -12.90 -0.88
N GLY A 85 12.25 -12.28 -1.87
CA GLY A 85 12.36 -12.80 -3.24
C GLY A 85 11.00 -12.88 -3.94
N LEU A 86 10.10 -11.94 -3.65
CA LEU A 86 8.74 -11.90 -4.18
C LEU A 86 8.58 -10.77 -5.21
N GLU A 87 7.79 -11.02 -6.25
CA GLU A 87 7.58 -10.05 -7.34
C GLU A 87 6.35 -9.17 -7.16
N ARG A 88 5.49 -9.48 -6.17
CA ARG A 88 4.18 -8.83 -6.02
C ARG A 88 3.73 -8.76 -4.56
N CYS A 89 3.10 -7.65 -4.21
CA CYS A 89 2.42 -7.44 -2.93
C CYS A 89 0.92 -7.27 -3.17
N ARG A 90 0.09 -8.03 -2.44
CA ARG A 90 -1.35 -7.83 -2.42
C ARG A 90 -1.71 -6.73 -1.41
N VAL A 91 -2.65 -5.88 -1.78
CA VAL A 91 -3.11 -4.75 -0.98
C VAL A 91 -4.37 -5.14 -0.23
N SER A 92 -4.40 -4.89 1.07
CA SER A 92 -5.58 -5.05 1.90
C SER A 92 -5.85 -3.77 2.69
N ASP A 93 -7.03 -3.19 2.45
CA ASP A 93 -7.58 -2.12 3.28
C ASP A 93 -7.98 -2.64 4.68
N ARG A 94 -8.19 -3.96 4.80
CA ARG A 94 -8.55 -4.61 6.06
C ARG A 94 -7.33 -4.76 6.97
N GLY A 95 -7.16 -3.80 7.89
CA GLY A 95 -6.14 -3.81 8.95
C GLY A 95 -6.65 -4.28 10.32
N LEU A 96 -5.99 -3.83 11.39
CA LEU A 96 -6.23 -4.29 12.77
C LEU A 96 -7.69 -4.20 13.23
N ARG A 97 -8.40 -3.13 12.86
CA ARG A 97 -9.82 -2.95 13.24
C ARG A 97 -10.70 -4.06 12.68
N TRP A 98 -10.45 -4.49 11.44
CA TRP A 98 -11.16 -5.62 10.84
C TRP A 98 -10.78 -6.94 11.51
N GLY A 99 -9.52 -7.11 11.88
CA GLY A 99 -9.08 -8.25 12.68
C GLY A 99 -9.80 -8.35 14.03
N LEU A 100 -9.96 -7.23 14.73
CA LEU A 100 -10.69 -7.18 16.01
C LEU A 100 -12.18 -7.52 15.83
N LEU A 101 -12.82 -6.98 14.79
CA LEU A 101 -14.22 -7.31 14.48
C LEU A 101 -14.37 -8.82 14.20
N ALA A 102 -13.50 -9.39 13.36
CA ALA A 102 -13.54 -10.81 13.04
C ALA A 102 -13.27 -11.69 14.28
N TYR A 103 -12.34 -11.29 15.13
CA TYR A 103 -12.05 -11.99 16.39
C TYR A 103 -13.24 -11.96 17.34
N ARG A 104 -13.94 -10.83 17.44
CA ARG A 104 -15.04 -10.64 18.40
C ARG A 104 -16.39 -11.18 17.93
N PHE A 105 -16.65 -11.16 16.62
CA PHE A 105 -17.97 -11.44 16.04
C PHE A 105 -17.97 -12.54 14.97
N GLY A 106 -16.81 -13.13 14.67
CA GLY A 106 -16.63 -14.04 13.54
C GLY A 106 -16.25 -13.28 12.26
N ALA A 107 -15.50 -13.94 11.38
CA ALA A 107 -15.14 -13.35 10.10
C ALA A 107 -16.40 -13.22 9.22
N PRO A 108 -16.64 -12.06 8.57
CA PRO A 108 -17.73 -11.94 7.61
C PRO A 108 -17.54 -12.98 6.50
N GLN A 109 -18.58 -13.78 6.26
CA GLN A 109 -18.62 -14.68 5.11
C GLN A 109 -18.70 -13.82 3.85
N SER A 110 -17.73 -14.02 2.96
CA SER A 110 -17.60 -13.32 1.68
C SER A 110 -18.82 -13.52 0.79
#